data_AF-A0A5N6SL34-F1
#
_entry.id   AF-A0A5N6SL34-F1
#
_cell.length_a   1.000
_cell.length_b   1.000
_cell.length_c   1.000
_cell.angle_alpha   90.00
_cell.angle_beta   90.00
_cell.angle_gamma   90.00
#
_symmetry.space_group_name_H-M   'P 1'
#
loop_
_entity.id
_entity.type
_entity.pdbx_description
1 polymer ?
#
loop_
_entity_poly.entity_id
_entity_poly.type
_entity_poly.pdbx_seq_one_letter_code
_entity_poly.pdbx_strand_id
1 'polypeptide(L)'
;MANDLLPQTKGEWKQYAGRHKVKNQSLRMSTKLYSASQISYKHFLLLRTILPPIVPRNQVSYQTLGIENLIQQANQYLSDPAFRDYISDVTTRQSQPVWDAPWGGHDRLFRVPAIQQQQVIHDAAHYGSVRSEASVNAAFVTFLQAIADLVPQSGRQWTADRIKLTADFSTQRRKRQFVAYTDGQLEDTFSRRILALIECKRMRRAKHSPAVDMQEVAQMVAWVREHPGGPGNDKRVLVSKNGTDVYISVFDYDQEWLRYLNGGPGSIVHAGFACMRRYGPWRIQVASHMEHFARIIIALLLL
;
A
#
# COMPACT_ATOMS: atom_id res chain seq x y z
N MET A 1 -21.88 7.92 11.74
CA MET A 1 -20.61 8.19 12.48
C MET A 1 -20.14 9.55 12.02
N ALA A 2 -19.76 10.45 12.93
CA ALA A 2 -19.15 11.71 12.53
C ALA A 2 -17.98 11.41 11.58
N ASN A 3 -17.82 12.20 10.52
CA ASN A 3 -16.70 12.10 9.59
C ASN A 3 -15.43 12.56 10.31
N ASP A 4 -14.96 11.77 11.28
CA ASP A 4 -13.77 12.07 12.05
C ASP A 4 -12.56 12.03 11.09
N LEU A 5 -12.00 13.22 10.83
CA LEU A 5 -10.84 13.38 9.97
C LEU A 5 -9.64 12.63 10.57
N LEU A 6 -8.83 12.01 9.72
CA LEU A 6 -7.57 11.42 10.17
C LEU A 6 -6.54 12.54 10.42
N PRO A 7 -5.74 12.45 11.49
CA PRO A 7 -4.79 13.48 11.88
C PRO A 7 -3.66 13.59 10.85
N GLN A 8 -3.55 14.76 10.23
CA GLN A 8 -2.48 15.12 9.29
C GLN A 8 -1.31 15.80 10.00
N THR A 9 -1.50 16.23 11.25
CA THR A 9 -0.45 16.82 12.10
C THR A 9 -0.47 16.28 13.53
N LYS A 10 0.65 16.45 14.25
CA LYS A 10 0.75 16.15 15.69
C LYS A 10 -0.26 16.95 16.52
N GLY A 11 -0.57 18.19 16.11
CA GLY A 11 -1.55 19.05 16.77
C GLY A 11 -2.97 18.50 16.67
N GLU A 12 -3.37 18.12 15.45
CA GLU A 12 -4.68 17.48 15.20
C GLU A 12 -4.80 16.15 15.94
N TRP A 13 -3.75 15.32 15.95
CA TRP A 13 -3.77 14.09 16.74
C TRP A 13 -4.02 14.38 18.22
N LYS A 14 -3.34 15.38 18.82
CA LYS A 14 -3.54 15.75 20.23
C LYS A 14 -4.98 16.18 20.50
N GLN A 15 -5.57 16.96 19.59
CA GLN A 15 -6.96 17.40 19.67
C GLN A 15 -7.93 16.22 19.59
N TYR A 16 -7.77 15.34 18.60
CA TYR A 16 -8.66 14.19 18.38
C TYR A 16 -8.50 13.16 19.51
N ALA A 17 -7.27 12.83 19.91
CA ALA A 17 -7.01 11.96 21.05
C ALA A 17 -7.57 12.50 22.37
N GLY A 18 -7.59 13.83 22.55
CA GLY A 18 -8.27 14.49 23.67
C GLY A 18 -9.78 14.28 23.64
N ARG A 19 -10.43 14.59 22.51
CA ARG A 19 -11.88 14.40 22.31
C ARG A 19 -12.33 12.96 22.54
N HIS A 20 -11.54 12.00 22.06
CA HIS A 20 -11.83 10.58 22.23
C HIS A 20 -11.31 9.96 23.54
N LYS A 21 -10.71 10.77 24.42
CA LYS A 21 -10.16 10.39 25.74
C LYS A 21 -9.08 9.30 25.69
N VAL A 22 -8.28 9.27 24.63
CA VAL A 22 -7.22 8.27 24.39
C VAL A 22 -5.79 8.86 24.47
N LYS A 23 -5.64 10.14 24.77
CA LYS A 23 -4.34 10.85 24.79
C LYS A 23 -3.26 10.17 25.65
N ASN A 24 -3.65 9.60 26.79
CA ASN A 24 -2.75 8.95 27.75
C ASN A 24 -2.92 7.42 27.76
N GLN A 25 -3.35 6.84 26.64
CA GLN A 25 -3.57 5.41 26.51
C GLN A 25 -2.64 4.80 25.46
N SER A 26 -2.52 3.47 25.47
CA SER A 26 -1.87 2.69 24.43
C SER A 26 -2.72 1.47 24.06
N LEU A 27 -2.39 0.80 22.96
CA LEU A 27 -3.04 -0.46 22.55
C LEU A 27 -2.93 -1.56 23.63
N ARG A 28 -1.90 -1.48 24.49
CA ARG A 28 -1.71 -2.38 25.63
C ARG A 28 -2.74 -2.15 26.75
N MET A 29 -3.48 -1.04 26.73
CA MET A 29 -4.53 -0.72 27.70
C MET A 29 -5.93 -1.07 27.17
N SER A 30 -6.08 -1.29 25.86
CA SER A 30 -7.34 -1.68 25.25
C SER A 30 -7.80 -3.06 25.72
N THR A 31 -9.09 -3.21 26.01
CA THR A 31 -9.68 -4.48 26.46
C THR A 31 -9.99 -5.44 25.31
N LYS A 32 -10.23 -4.89 24.11
CA LYS A 32 -10.51 -5.60 22.87
C LYS A 32 -9.87 -4.85 21.71
N LEU A 33 -9.15 -5.55 20.85
CA LEU A 33 -8.63 -5.03 19.58
C LEU A 33 -9.35 -5.76 18.45
N TYR A 34 -9.82 -5.02 17.45
CA TYR A 34 -10.48 -5.55 16.26
C TYR A 34 -9.46 -5.74 15.14
N SER A 35 -9.76 -6.57 14.14
CA SER A 35 -8.90 -6.72 12.96
C SER A 35 -8.64 -5.37 12.28
N ALA A 36 -7.58 -5.29 11.48
CA ALA A 36 -7.24 -4.08 10.72
C ALA A 36 -8.42 -3.56 9.88
N SER A 37 -9.16 -4.44 9.22
CA SER A 37 -10.36 -4.10 8.42
C SER A 37 -11.55 -3.59 9.24
N GLN A 38 -11.53 -3.78 10.55
CA GLN A 38 -12.58 -3.36 11.50
C GLN A 38 -12.04 -2.40 12.56
N ILE A 39 -10.88 -1.77 12.30
CA ILE A 39 -10.25 -0.89 13.28
C ILE A 39 -11.17 0.30 13.59
N SER A 40 -11.38 0.57 14.88
CA SER A 40 -12.16 1.71 15.32
C SER A 40 -11.32 2.99 15.28
N TYR A 41 -11.96 4.15 15.18
CA TYR A 41 -11.24 5.43 15.18
C TYR A 41 -10.41 5.63 16.47
N LYS A 42 -10.91 5.19 17.63
CA LYS A 42 -10.13 5.18 18.88
C LYS A 42 -8.87 4.34 18.79
N HIS A 43 -8.95 3.13 18.22
CA HIS A 43 -7.79 2.27 18.03
C HIS A 43 -6.81 2.84 17.01
N PHE A 44 -7.32 3.46 15.94
CA PHE A 44 -6.49 4.18 14.98
C PHE A 44 -5.69 5.31 15.65
N LEU A 45 -6.31 6.12 16.51
CA LEU A 45 -5.59 7.16 17.25
C LEU A 45 -4.49 6.57 18.14
N LEU A 46 -4.70 5.38 18.71
CA LEU A 46 -3.68 4.67 19.50
C LEU A 46 -2.54 4.11 18.64
N LEU A 47 -2.69 4.01 17.31
CA LEU A 47 -1.56 3.72 16.41
C LEU A 47 -0.57 4.89 16.32
N ARG A 48 -0.94 6.09 16.79
CA ARG A 48 -0.10 7.31 16.77
C ARG A 48 0.54 7.57 15.40
N THR A 49 -0.25 7.43 14.35
CA THR A 49 0.20 7.66 12.98
C THR A 49 -0.36 8.98 12.48
N ILE A 50 0.52 9.80 11.92
CA ILE A 50 0.16 10.99 11.15
C ILE A 50 -0.02 10.60 9.70
N LEU A 51 -1.10 11.06 9.08
CA LEU A 51 -1.48 10.72 7.72
C LEU A 51 -1.66 11.99 6.89
N PRO A 52 -0.56 12.58 6.36
CA PRO A 52 -0.63 13.77 5.54
C PRO A 52 -1.53 13.60 4.30
N PRO A 53 -1.92 14.69 3.62
CA PRO A 53 -2.59 14.64 2.33
C PRO A 53 -1.83 13.77 1.33
N ILE A 54 -2.58 13.17 0.39
CA ILE A 54 -1.98 12.40 -0.70
C ILE A 54 -1.15 13.36 -1.56
N VAL A 55 0.11 13.02 -1.75
CA VAL A 55 1.04 13.76 -2.60
C VAL A 55 0.80 13.35 -4.06
N PRO A 56 0.69 14.32 -5.00
CA PRO A 56 0.56 14.02 -6.42
C PRO A 56 1.68 13.12 -6.94
N ARG A 57 1.35 12.21 -7.86
CA ARG A 57 2.32 11.25 -8.44
C ARG A 57 3.60 11.90 -8.98
N ASN A 58 3.51 13.09 -9.59
CA ASN A 58 4.66 13.81 -10.15
C ASN A 58 5.59 14.44 -9.10
N GLN A 59 5.23 14.35 -7.82
CA GLN A 59 6.01 14.83 -6.67
C GLN A 59 6.50 13.69 -5.78
N VAL A 60 6.52 12.45 -6.29
CA VAL A 60 7.06 11.30 -5.57
C VAL A 60 8.53 11.53 -5.25
N SER A 61 8.89 11.37 -3.97
CA SER A 61 10.28 11.36 -3.53
C SER A 61 10.85 9.94 -3.62
N TYR A 62 11.73 9.70 -4.59
CA TYR A 62 12.45 8.43 -4.70
C TYR A 62 13.40 8.18 -3.52
N GLN A 63 13.97 9.24 -2.94
CA GLN A 63 14.75 9.18 -1.72
C GLN A 63 13.94 8.64 -0.54
N THR A 64 12.68 9.09 -0.39
CA THR A 64 11.78 8.60 0.66
C THR A 64 11.47 7.10 0.52
N LEU A 65 11.38 6.63 -0.72
CA LEU A 65 11.20 5.22 -1.06
C LEU A 65 12.50 4.41 -0.96
N GLY A 66 13.66 5.05 -0.81
CA GLY A 66 14.97 4.39 -0.77
C GLY A 66 15.46 3.89 -2.14
N ILE A 67 14.86 4.35 -3.24
CA ILE A 67 15.08 3.80 -4.60
C ILE A 67 15.78 4.77 -5.56
N GLU A 68 16.20 5.95 -5.09
CA GLU A 68 16.73 7.04 -5.93
C GLU A 68 17.89 6.59 -6.83
N ASN A 69 18.84 5.82 -6.28
CA ASN A 69 19.99 5.27 -7.00
C ASN A 69 19.64 4.17 -8.01
N LEU A 70 18.41 3.64 -7.98
CA LEU A 70 17.95 2.53 -8.83
C LEU A 70 17.08 3.00 -10.00
N ILE A 71 16.64 4.26 -10.01
CA ILE A 71 15.72 4.79 -11.04
C ILE A 71 16.33 4.74 -12.44
N GLN A 72 17.63 5.04 -12.58
CA GLN A 72 18.30 4.97 -13.87
C GLN A 72 18.36 3.54 -14.41
N GLN A 73 18.68 2.57 -13.56
CA GLN A 73 18.67 1.16 -13.94
C GLN A 73 17.26 0.67 -14.27
N ALA A 74 16.25 1.10 -13.52
CA ALA A 74 14.85 0.76 -13.78
C ALA A 74 14.38 1.18 -15.19
N ASN A 75 14.85 2.33 -15.70
CA ASN A 75 14.54 2.77 -17.06
C ASN A 75 15.06 1.84 -18.15
N GLN A 76 16.17 1.15 -17.90
CA GLN A 76 16.75 0.23 -18.87
C GLN A 76 15.82 -0.97 -19.07
N TYR A 77 15.22 -1.51 -18.00
CA TYR A 77 14.25 -2.61 -18.10
C TYR A 77 12.95 -2.20 -18.80
N LEU A 78 12.48 -0.95 -18.64
CA LEU A 78 11.30 -0.47 -19.35
C LEU A 78 11.52 -0.30 -20.87
N SER A 79 12.76 -0.46 -21.35
CA SER A 79 13.04 -0.51 -22.78
C SER A 79 12.71 -1.86 -23.41
N ASP A 80 12.29 -2.86 -22.62
CA ASP A 80 11.88 -4.17 -23.12
C ASP A 80 10.71 -4.07 -24.12
N PRO A 81 10.77 -4.77 -25.28
CA PRO A 81 9.70 -4.76 -26.27
C PRO A 81 8.32 -5.13 -25.71
N ALA A 82 8.23 -6.10 -24.78
CA ALA A 82 6.97 -6.52 -24.19
C ALA A 82 6.31 -5.38 -23.39
N PHE A 83 7.12 -4.61 -22.66
CA PHE A 83 6.61 -3.44 -21.92
C PHE A 83 6.20 -2.31 -22.86
N ARG A 84 6.95 -2.07 -23.94
CA ARG A 84 6.58 -1.08 -24.97
C ARG A 84 5.26 -1.43 -25.64
N ASP A 85 5.04 -2.71 -25.96
CA ASP A 85 3.78 -3.21 -26.49
C ASP A 85 2.62 -2.95 -25.51
N TYR A 86 2.82 -3.18 -24.22
CA TYR A 86 1.84 -2.84 -23.18
C TYR A 86 1.51 -1.34 -23.14
N ILE A 87 2.51 -0.47 -23.16
CA ILE A 87 2.29 0.99 -23.17
C ILE A 87 1.57 1.44 -24.45
N SER A 88 1.89 0.84 -25.60
CA SER A 88 1.18 1.08 -26.87
C SER A 88 -0.29 0.66 -26.82
N ASP A 89 -0.58 -0.52 -26.25
CA ASP A 89 -1.94 -1.02 -26.06
C ASP A 89 -2.75 -0.11 -25.11
N VAL A 90 -2.16 0.33 -24.00
CA VAL A 90 -2.79 1.30 -23.08
C VAL A 90 -3.09 2.63 -23.80
N THR A 91 -2.14 3.15 -24.59
CA THR A 91 -2.32 4.39 -25.38
C THR A 91 -3.45 4.23 -26.39
N THR A 92 -3.48 3.11 -27.11
CA THR A 92 -4.51 2.80 -28.10
C THR A 92 -5.89 2.75 -27.44
N ARG A 93 -6.06 2.00 -26.35
CA ARG A 93 -7.32 1.89 -25.61
C ARG A 93 -7.75 3.20 -24.95
N GLN A 94 -6.80 4.06 -24.57
CA GLN A 94 -7.11 5.39 -24.05
C GLN A 94 -7.75 6.26 -25.15
N SER A 95 -7.25 6.17 -26.39
CA SER A 95 -7.75 6.95 -27.53
C SER A 95 -9.02 6.37 -28.16
N GLN A 96 -9.18 5.04 -28.12
CA GLN A 96 -10.29 4.29 -28.69
C GLN A 96 -10.77 3.26 -27.66
N PRO A 97 -11.65 3.65 -26.73
CA PRO A 97 -12.14 2.76 -25.68
C PRO A 97 -13.09 1.72 -26.28
N VAL A 98 -12.52 0.60 -26.74
CA VAL A 98 -13.25 -0.58 -27.20
C VAL A 98 -13.15 -1.66 -26.12
N TRP A 99 -14.30 -2.24 -25.76
CA TRP A 99 -14.42 -3.09 -24.58
C TRP A 99 -13.87 -4.51 -24.80
N ASP A 100 -14.04 -5.02 -25.99
CA ASP A 100 -13.67 -6.35 -26.47
C ASP A 100 -12.46 -6.34 -27.40
N ALA A 101 -11.74 -5.21 -27.47
CA ALA A 101 -10.56 -5.11 -28.31
C ALA A 101 -9.53 -6.18 -27.91
N PRO A 102 -9.07 -7.00 -28.88
CA PRO A 102 -8.04 -7.98 -28.61
C PRO A 102 -6.78 -7.29 -28.08
N TRP A 103 -5.95 -8.05 -27.39
CA TRP A 103 -4.62 -7.59 -27.00
C TRP A 103 -3.84 -7.15 -28.25
N GLY A 104 -3.36 -5.90 -28.24
CA GLY A 104 -2.69 -5.29 -29.39
C GLY A 104 -1.18 -5.53 -29.45
N GLY A 105 -0.59 -6.19 -28.45
CA GLY A 105 0.84 -6.49 -28.40
C GLY A 105 1.22 -7.81 -29.09
N HIS A 106 2.50 -7.95 -29.41
CA HIS A 106 3.06 -9.14 -30.05
C HIS A 106 3.51 -10.19 -29.03
N ASP A 107 3.84 -9.73 -27.82
CA ASP A 107 4.25 -10.53 -26.68
C ASP A 107 3.06 -11.14 -25.90
N ARG A 108 3.32 -12.17 -25.08
CA ARG A 108 2.34 -12.78 -24.17
C ARG A 108 2.48 -12.38 -22.70
N LEU A 109 3.62 -11.83 -22.27
CA LEU A 109 3.91 -11.41 -20.91
C LEU A 109 2.87 -10.43 -20.37
N PHE A 110 2.55 -9.37 -21.11
CA PHE A 110 1.57 -8.36 -20.68
C PHE A 110 0.12 -8.61 -21.13
N ARG A 111 -0.12 -9.68 -21.90
CA ARG A 111 -1.46 -9.99 -22.43
C ARG A 111 -2.50 -10.18 -21.32
N VAL A 112 -2.19 -10.99 -20.32
CA VAL A 112 -3.11 -11.27 -19.19
C VAL A 112 -3.39 -10.01 -18.37
N PRO A 113 -2.37 -9.27 -17.87
CA PRO A 113 -2.64 -8.07 -17.09
C PRO A 113 -3.38 -6.98 -17.89
N ALA A 114 -3.09 -6.82 -19.19
CA ALA A 114 -3.82 -5.87 -20.02
C ALA A 114 -5.32 -6.20 -20.13
N ILE A 115 -5.67 -7.46 -20.39
CA ILE A 115 -7.06 -7.91 -20.45
C ILE A 115 -7.78 -7.71 -19.10
N GLN A 116 -7.13 -8.07 -17.99
CA GLN A 116 -7.73 -7.93 -16.66
C GLN A 116 -7.87 -6.46 -16.23
N GLN A 117 -6.91 -5.60 -16.58
CA GLN A 117 -7.03 -4.15 -16.37
C GLN A 117 -8.18 -3.56 -17.19
N GLN A 118 -8.35 -3.99 -18.44
CA GLN A 118 -9.47 -3.56 -19.28
C GLN A 118 -10.82 -3.96 -18.69
N GLN A 119 -10.94 -5.17 -18.14
CA GLN A 119 -12.16 -5.57 -17.43
C GLN A 119 -12.45 -4.66 -16.23
N VAL A 120 -11.44 -4.30 -15.44
CA VAL A 120 -11.59 -3.36 -14.32
C VAL A 120 -12.02 -1.97 -14.80
N ILE A 121 -11.43 -1.47 -15.89
CA ILE A 121 -11.79 -0.18 -16.50
C ILE A 121 -13.24 -0.18 -16.96
N HIS A 122 -13.64 -1.22 -17.69
CA HIS A 122 -15.00 -1.40 -18.18
C HIS A 122 -16.01 -1.43 -17.04
N ASP A 123 -15.81 -2.29 -16.04
CA ASP A 123 -16.75 -2.43 -14.93
C ASP A 123 -16.90 -1.12 -14.16
N ALA A 124 -15.78 -0.43 -13.91
CA ALA A 124 -15.80 0.86 -13.22
C ALA A 124 -16.55 1.94 -14.02
N ALA A 125 -16.40 1.96 -15.35
CA ALA A 125 -17.09 2.90 -16.23
C ALA A 125 -18.59 2.59 -16.34
N HIS A 126 -18.94 1.30 -16.47
CA HIS A 126 -20.30 0.86 -16.74
C HIS A 126 -21.18 0.78 -15.48
N TYR A 127 -20.63 0.28 -14.36
CA TYR A 127 -21.38 0.08 -13.11
C TYR A 127 -21.06 1.12 -12.03
N GLY A 128 -20.16 2.07 -12.29
CA GLY A 128 -19.65 3.03 -11.30
C GLY A 128 -18.74 2.41 -10.22
N SER A 129 -18.51 1.09 -10.27
CA SER A 129 -17.60 0.34 -9.39
C SER A 129 -17.20 -0.97 -10.05
N VAL A 130 -16.06 -1.53 -9.65
CA VAL A 130 -15.66 -2.86 -10.13
C VAL A 130 -16.55 -3.92 -9.47
N ARG A 131 -16.96 -4.94 -10.24
CA ARG A 131 -17.89 -5.98 -9.77
C ARG A 131 -17.38 -6.73 -8.55
N SER A 132 -16.08 -7.00 -8.49
CA SER A 132 -15.44 -7.68 -7.36
C SER A 132 -14.08 -7.07 -7.00
N GLU A 133 -13.74 -7.14 -5.71
CA GLU A 133 -12.39 -6.80 -5.24
C GLU A 133 -11.33 -7.80 -5.75
N ALA A 134 -11.72 -9.07 -5.92
CA ALA A 134 -10.87 -10.11 -6.49
C ALA A 134 -10.43 -9.77 -7.94
N SER A 135 -11.30 -9.19 -8.76
CA SER A 135 -10.94 -8.73 -10.12
C SER A 135 -9.93 -7.58 -10.07
N VAL A 136 -10.06 -6.66 -9.11
CA VAL A 136 -9.07 -5.59 -8.91
C VAL A 136 -7.73 -6.15 -8.48
N ASN A 137 -7.72 -7.09 -7.54
CA ASN A 137 -6.53 -7.76 -7.05
C ASN A 137 -5.83 -8.56 -8.16
N ALA A 138 -6.56 -9.42 -8.87
CA ALA A 138 -6.02 -10.22 -9.95
C ALA A 138 -5.36 -9.33 -11.02
N ALA A 139 -6.06 -8.30 -11.50
CA ALA A 139 -5.52 -7.35 -12.47
C ALA A 139 -4.27 -6.60 -11.97
N PHE A 140 -4.13 -6.45 -10.66
CA PHE A 140 -2.97 -5.77 -10.09
C PHE A 140 -1.78 -6.69 -9.93
N VAL A 141 -2.00 -7.86 -9.33
CA VAL A 141 -0.94 -8.83 -9.06
C VAL A 141 -0.36 -9.35 -10.38
N THR A 142 -1.18 -9.67 -11.38
CA THR A 142 -0.67 -10.12 -12.68
C THR A 142 0.15 -9.04 -13.38
N PHE A 143 -0.20 -7.76 -13.21
CA PHE A 143 0.61 -6.65 -13.73
C PHE A 143 1.95 -6.55 -13.01
N LEU A 144 1.95 -6.62 -11.67
CA LEU A 144 3.16 -6.58 -10.87
C LEU A 144 4.08 -7.79 -11.14
N GLN A 145 3.51 -8.97 -11.38
CA GLN A 145 4.25 -10.18 -11.78
C GLN A 145 4.87 -10.02 -13.17
N ALA A 146 4.12 -9.53 -14.16
CA ALA A 146 4.68 -9.25 -15.50
C ALA A 146 5.82 -8.22 -15.45
N ILE A 147 5.75 -7.24 -14.54
CA ILE A 147 6.87 -6.31 -14.28
C ILE A 147 8.06 -7.01 -13.63
N ALA A 148 7.83 -7.95 -12.70
CA ALA A 148 8.91 -8.72 -12.07
C ALA A 148 9.64 -9.64 -13.07
N ASP A 149 8.92 -10.19 -14.05
CA ASP A 149 9.50 -11.02 -15.11
C ASP A 149 10.43 -10.23 -16.06
N LEU A 150 10.34 -8.89 -16.08
CA LEU A 150 11.34 -8.05 -16.75
C LEU A 150 12.69 -8.03 -16.00
N VAL A 151 12.71 -8.42 -14.71
CA VAL A 151 13.87 -8.37 -13.82
C VAL A 151 14.10 -9.74 -13.15
N PRO A 152 14.34 -10.81 -13.94
CA PRO A 152 14.38 -12.18 -13.43
C PRO A 152 15.49 -12.42 -12.38
N GLN A 153 16.55 -11.62 -12.40
CA GLN A 153 17.66 -11.68 -11.45
C GLN A 153 17.38 -11.03 -10.10
N SER A 154 16.20 -10.40 -9.90
CA SER A 154 15.88 -9.69 -8.64
C SER A 154 15.79 -10.61 -7.43
N GLY A 155 15.59 -11.91 -7.62
CA GLY A 155 15.36 -12.85 -6.51
C GLY A 155 14.08 -12.53 -5.73
N ARG A 156 13.13 -11.84 -6.36
CA ARG A 156 11.91 -11.33 -5.71
C ARG A 156 10.70 -11.60 -6.57
N GLN A 157 9.56 -11.74 -5.90
CA GLN A 157 8.30 -11.99 -6.59
C GLN A 157 7.14 -11.24 -5.94
N TRP A 158 6.20 -10.82 -6.79
CA TRP A 158 4.89 -10.39 -6.35
C TRP A 158 3.95 -11.59 -6.31
N THR A 159 3.18 -11.73 -5.24
CA THR A 159 2.23 -12.83 -5.07
C THR A 159 0.88 -12.33 -4.57
N ALA A 160 -0.18 -13.04 -4.94
CA ALA A 160 -1.54 -12.86 -4.41
C ALA A 160 -1.76 -13.63 -3.08
N ASP A 161 -0.74 -14.36 -2.61
CA ASP A 161 -0.82 -15.08 -1.34
C ASP A 161 -1.08 -14.11 -0.21
N ARG A 162 -2.21 -14.29 0.47
CA ARG A 162 -2.58 -13.45 1.61
C ARG A 162 -1.72 -13.79 2.80
N ILE A 163 -1.05 -12.79 3.37
CA ILE A 163 -0.36 -12.94 4.66
C ILE A 163 -1.27 -12.46 5.79
N LYS A 164 -1.25 -13.20 6.89
CA LYS A 164 -1.85 -12.80 8.16
C LYS A 164 -0.75 -12.23 9.05
N LEU A 165 -0.78 -10.92 9.25
CA LEU A 165 0.08 -10.24 10.19
C LEU A 165 -0.60 -10.11 11.57
N THR A 166 0.13 -10.35 12.65
CA THR A 166 -0.35 -10.31 14.03
C THR A 166 0.36 -9.23 14.84
N ALA A 167 -0.38 -8.17 15.17
CA ALA A 167 0.09 -7.11 16.05
C ALA A 167 -0.19 -7.47 17.51
N ASP A 168 0.79 -8.08 18.19
CA ASP A 168 0.65 -8.48 19.60
C ASP A 168 1.06 -7.34 20.56
N PHE A 169 0.14 -6.97 21.46
CA PHE A 169 0.27 -6.00 22.54
C PHE A 169 -0.04 -6.61 23.90
N SER A 170 0.01 -7.94 24.00
CA SER A 170 -0.29 -8.69 25.21
C SER A 170 0.61 -8.29 26.36
N THR A 171 0.06 -8.36 27.56
CA THR A 171 0.78 -8.24 28.84
C THR A 171 0.69 -9.56 29.56
N GLN A 172 1.52 -9.79 30.59
CA GLN A 172 1.43 -10.98 31.45
C GLN A 172 -0.01 -11.30 31.92
N ARG A 173 -0.84 -10.28 32.16
CA ARG A 173 -2.20 -10.43 32.67
C ARG A 173 -3.28 -10.62 31.61
N ARG A 174 -3.02 -10.29 30.34
CA ARG A 174 -4.09 -10.23 29.32
C ARG A 174 -3.54 -10.27 27.91
N LYS A 175 -4.13 -11.14 27.10
CA LYS A 175 -3.91 -11.22 25.66
C LYS A 175 -4.57 -10.03 24.95
N ARG A 176 -3.82 -9.32 24.13
CA ARG A 176 -4.27 -8.16 23.35
C ARG A 176 -3.58 -8.17 22.01
N GLN A 177 -4.28 -8.55 20.97
CA GLN A 177 -3.72 -8.58 19.62
C GLN A 177 -4.78 -8.20 18.62
N PHE A 178 -4.37 -7.62 17.50
CA PHE A 178 -5.19 -7.62 16.29
C PHE A 178 -4.45 -8.31 15.15
N VAL A 179 -5.23 -8.73 14.16
CA VAL A 179 -4.71 -9.33 12.93
C VAL A 179 -5.00 -8.43 11.75
N ALA A 180 -4.09 -8.43 10.79
CA ALA A 180 -4.22 -7.73 9.53
C ALA A 180 -3.98 -8.75 8.41
N TYR A 181 -4.96 -8.93 7.54
CA TYR A 181 -4.79 -9.72 6.32
C TYR A 181 -4.43 -8.76 5.19
N THR A 182 -3.48 -9.16 4.35
CA THR A 182 -3.09 -8.42 3.15
C THR A 182 -3.71 -9.06 1.92
N ASP A 183 -3.72 -8.33 0.82
CA ASP A 183 -4.19 -8.81 -0.48
C ASP A 183 -3.04 -9.39 -1.34
N GLY A 184 -1.83 -9.42 -0.80
CA GLY A 184 -0.61 -9.89 -1.44
C GLY A 184 0.62 -9.13 -0.93
N GLN A 185 1.78 -9.43 -1.51
CA GLN A 185 3.05 -8.81 -1.16
C GLN A 185 4.09 -8.94 -2.26
N LEU A 186 5.10 -8.07 -2.18
CA LEU A 186 6.44 -8.34 -2.71
C LEU A 186 7.22 -9.07 -1.63
N GLU A 187 7.87 -10.17 -1.99
CA GLU A 187 8.69 -10.94 -1.08
C GLU A 187 10.01 -11.37 -1.75
N ASP A 188 11.03 -11.55 -0.92
CA ASP A 188 12.27 -12.22 -1.30
C ASP A 188 12.00 -13.72 -1.46
N THR A 189 12.39 -14.30 -2.60
CA THR A 189 12.03 -15.69 -2.93
C THR A 189 12.77 -16.71 -2.05
N PHE A 190 13.95 -16.37 -1.56
CA PHE A 190 14.78 -17.24 -0.74
C PHE A 190 14.40 -17.18 0.75
N SER A 191 14.45 -15.99 1.34
CA SER A 191 14.20 -15.76 2.76
C SER A 191 12.73 -15.63 3.13
N ARG A 192 11.85 -15.48 2.12
CA ARG A 192 10.41 -15.19 2.29
C ARG A 192 10.14 -13.88 3.05
N ARG A 193 11.15 -13.00 3.14
CA ARG A 193 11.00 -11.69 3.77
C ARG A 193 10.05 -10.83 2.95
N ILE A 194 9.06 -10.26 3.63
CA ILE A 194 8.14 -9.27 3.06
C ILE A 194 8.92 -7.97 2.78
N LEU A 195 8.72 -7.38 1.60
CA LEU A 195 9.38 -6.16 1.14
C LEU A 195 8.37 -5.04 0.83
N ALA A 196 7.15 -5.38 0.42
CA ALA A 196 6.03 -4.46 0.28
C ALA A 196 4.70 -5.19 0.42
N LEU A 197 3.66 -4.50 0.87
CA LEU A 197 2.29 -5.06 0.97
C LEU A 197 1.43 -4.63 -0.22
N ILE A 198 0.46 -5.47 -0.58
CA ILE A 198 -0.63 -5.14 -1.50
C ILE A 198 -1.94 -4.96 -0.73
N GLU A 199 -2.69 -3.91 -1.05
CA GLU A 199 -4.09 -3.71 -0.63
C GLU A 199 -4.95 -3.31 -1.83
N CYS A 200 -6.09 -3.98 -2.02
CA CYS A 200 -7.01 -3.71 -3.12
C CYS A 200 -8.40 -3.35 -2.62
N LYS A 201 -9.07 -2.47 -3.36
CA LYS A 201 -10.48 -2.15 -3.16
C LYS A 201 -11.19 -2.03 -4.50
N ARG A 202 -12.44 -2.49 -4.56
CA ARG A 202 -13.25 -2.44 -5.79
C ARG A 202 -13.69 -1.03 -6.21
N MET A 203 -13.71 -0.07 -5.28
CA MET A 203 -14.15 1.32 -5.53
C MET A 203 -12.96 2.28 -5.53
N ARG A 204 -13.17 3.53 -5.94
CA ARG A 204 -12.17 4.60 -5.78
C ARG A 204 -12.00 4.96 -4.30
N ARG A 205 -10.79 5.38 -3.92
CA ARG A 205 -10.42 5.68 -2.52
C ARG A 205 -11.42 6.60 -1.80
N ALA A 206 -11.88 7.65 -2.47
CA ALA A 206 -12.84 8.61 -1.91
C ALA A 206 -14.19 8.00 -1.44
N LYS A 207 -14.54 6.78 -1.89
CA LYS A 207 -15.79 6.10 -1.48
C LYS A 207 -15.67 5.30 -0.19
N HIS A 208 -14.44 5.08 0.29
CA HIS A 208 -14.20 4.23 1.47
C HIS A 208 -13.11 4.78 2.40
N SER A 209 -12.54 5.94 2.10
CA SER A 209 -11.88 6.78 3.10
C SER A 209 -12.90 7.30 4.13
N PRO A 210 -12.54 7.40 5.42
CA PRO A 210 -11.22 7.11 6.00
C PRO A 210 -10.98 5.65 6.37
N ALA A 211 -11.97 4.75 6.22
CA ALA A 211 -11.87 3.37 6.71
C ALA A 211 -10.72 2.58 6.06
N VAL A 212 -10.52 2.70 4.74
CA VAL A 212 -9.37 2.06 4.07
C VAL A 212 -8.03 2.60 4.57
N ASP A 213 -7.96 3.91 4.84
CA ASP A 213 -6.72 4.55 5.26
C ASP A 213 -6.34 4.08 6.67
N MET A 214 -7.34 3.91 7.54
CA MET A 214 -7.15 3.34 8.87
C MET A 214 -6.73 1.87 8.80
N GLN A 215 -7.31 1.09 7.88
CA GLN A 215 -6.95 -0.30 7.65
C GLN A 215 -5.50 -0.44 7.16
N GLU A 216 -5.09 0.36 6.16
CA GLU A 216 -3.74 0.35 5.59
C GLU A 216 -2.68 0.71 6.64
N VAL A 217 -2.96 1.72 7.48
CA VAL A 217 -2.10 2.04 8.62
C VAL A 217 -2.03 0.87 9.61
N ALA A 218 -3.15 0.22 9.91
CA ALA A 218 -3.17 -0.92 10.82
C ALA A 218 -2.37 -2.12 10.28
N GLN A 219 -2.41 -2.38 8.95
CA GLN A 219 -1.56 -3.38 8.29
C GLN A 219 -0.08 -3.04 8.46
N MET A 220 0.31 -1.78 8.27
CA MET A 220 1.69 -1.34 8.48
C MET A 220 2.16 -1.52 9.91
N VAL A 221 1.32 -1.17 10.89
CA VAL A 221 1.64 -1.37 12.31
C VAL A 221 1.76 -2.86 12.64
N ALA A 222 0.88 -3.71 12.11
CA ALA A 222 0.99 -5.15 12.30
C ALA A 222 2.30 -5.71 11.73
N TRP A 223 2.69 -5.24 10.54
CA TRP A 223 3.95 -5.63 9.93
C TRP A 223 5.15 -5.24 10.80
N VAL A 224 5.21 -3.99 11.29
CA VAL A 224 6.30 -3.55 12.19
C VAL A 224 6.30 -4.35 13.51
N ARG A 225 5.14 -4.72 14.04
CA ARG A 225 5.06 -5.49 15.29
C ARG A 225 5.59 -6.91 15.17
N GLU A 226 5.22 -7.61 14.10
CA GLU A 226 5.55 -9.02 13.92
C GLU A 226 6.94 -9.21 13.32
N HIS A 227 7.34 -8.33 12.40
CA HIS A 227 8.64 -8.33 11.76
C HIS A 227 9.31 -6.97 12.01
N PRO A 228 9.89 -6.77 13.22
CA PRO A 228 10.54 -5.51 13.56
C PRO A 228 11.76 -5.29 12.67
N GLY A 229 11.79 -4.14 12.02
CA GLY A 229 12.98 -3.58 11.39
C GLY A 229 13.65 -2.55 12.28
N GLY A 230 14.88 -2.16 11.95
CA GLY A 230 15.52 -0.99 12.54
C GLY A 230 14.93 0.32 11.98
N PRO A 231 14.63 1.34 12.80
CA PRO A 231 14.26 2.66 12.30
C PRO A 231 15.28 3.22 11.31
N GLY A 232 14.81 3.74 10.20
CA GLY A 232 15.65 4.24 9.10
C GLY A 232 16.15 3.16 8.13
N ASN A 233 16.28 1.90 8.56
CA ASN A 233 16.85 0.82 7.73
C ASN A 233 15.79 -0.09 7.08
N ASP A 234 14.53 -0.01 7.50
CA ASP A 234 13.48 -0.93 7.03
C ASP A 234 12.23 -0.14 6.61
N LYS A 235 12.27 0.41 5.38
CA LYS A 235 11.16 1.15 4.78
C LYS A 235 9.97 0.23 4.59
N ARG A 236 8.81 0.63 5.12
CA ARG A 236 7.57 -0.14 5.02
C ARG A 236 6.73 0.43 3.88
N VAL A 237 6.66 -0.30 2.76
CA VAL A 237 5.96 0.14 1.54
C VAL A 237 4.63 -0.59 1.39
N LEU A 238 3.57 0.16 1.09
CA LEU A 238 2.28 -0.35 0.64
C LEU A 238 2.08 0.05 -0.81
N VAL A 239 1.70 -0.89 -1.66
CA VAL A 239 1.19 -0.57 -2.99
C VAL A 239 -0.30 -0.92 -3.00
N SER A 240 -1.17 0.05 -3.32
CA SER A 240 -2.61 -0.18 -3.30
C SER A 240 -3.28 0.15 -4.62
N LYS A 241 -4.36 -0.58 -4.92
CA LYS A 241 -5.23 -0.33 -6.07
C LYS A 241 -6.68 -0.18 -5.64
N ASN A 242 -7.27 0.96 -5.94
CA ASN A 242 -8.64 1.33 -5.62
C ASN A 242 -9.42 1.54 -6.92
N GLY A 243 -10.08 0.48 -7.41
CA GLY A 243 -10.70 0.46 -8.73
C GLY A 243 -9.64 0.64 -9.82
N THR A 244 -9.67 1.80 -10.48
CA THR A 244 -8.77 2.18 -11.58
C THR A 244 -7.56 3.01 -11.13
N ASP A 245 -7.49 3.36 -9.84
CA ASP A 245 -6.47 4.26 -9.29
C ASP A 245 -5.46 3.47 -8.44
N VAL A 246 -4.17 3.69 -8.68
CA VAL A 246 -3.06 3.05 -7.97
C VAL A 246 -2.34 4.07 -7.09
N TYR A 247 -1.89 3.64 -5.91
CA TYR A 247 -1.16 4.46 -4.95
C TYR A 247 0.04 3.70 -4.38
N ILE A 248 1.04 4.45 -3.97
CA ILE A 248 2.19 3.94 -3.22
C ILE A 248 2.24 4.68 -1.89
N SER A 249 2.43 3.96 -0.79
CA SER A 249 2.54 4.55 0.54
C SER A 249 3.83 4.12 1.20
N VAL A 250 4.47 5.05 1.92
CA VAL A 250 5.66 4.80 2.72
C VAL A 250 5.33 5.11 4.18
N PHE A 251 5.55 4.11 5.03
CA PHE A 251 5.34 4.20 6.47
C PHE A 251 6.69 4.36 7.18
N ASP A 252 6.96 5.57 7.64
CA ASP A 252 8.16 5.93 8.39
C ASP A 252 7.86 6.07 9.88
N TYR A 253 8.81 5.70 10.72
CA TYR A 253 8.71 5.82 12.18
C TYR A 253 10.08 5.96 12.80
N ASP A 254 10.13 6.61 13.97
CA ASP A 254 11.33 6.80 14.76
C ASP A 254 11.40 5.80 15.94
N GLN A 255 12.51 5.86 16.67
CA GLN A 255 12.73 5.05 17.87
C GLN A 255 11.75 5.38 19.01
N GLU A 256 11.26 6.61 19.09
CA GLU A 256 10.28 7.02 20.11
C GLU A 256 8.92 6.37 19.88
N TRP A 257 8.48 6.30 18.62
CA TRP A 257 7.26 5.60 18.23
C TRP A 257 7.40 4.09 18.41
N LEU A 258 8.55 3.51 18.05
CA LEU A 258 8.78 2.08 18.24
C LEU A 258 8.79 1.71 19.73
N ARG A 259 9.41 2.53 20.59
CA ARG A 259 9.34 2.37 22.06
C ARG A 259 7.91 2.49 22.58
N TYR A 260 7.15 3.47 22.11
CA TYR A 260 5.72 3.59 22.43
C TYR A 260 4.95 2.31 22.09
N LEU A 261 5.17 1.80 20.89
CA LEU A 261 4.48 0.64 20.35
C LEU A 261 4.83 -0.63 21.16
N ASN A 262 6.09 -0.78 21.53
CA ASN A 262 6.60 -1.90 22.33
C ASN A 262 6.21 -1.78 23.82
N GLY A 263 5.86 -0.59 24.31
CA GLY A 263 5.49 -0.35 25.71
C GLY A 263 6.69 -0.26 26.66
N GLY A 264 6.40 -0.30 27.96
CA GLY A 264 7.39 -0.13 29.03
C GLY A 264 7.25 1.20 29.79
N PRO A 265 8.04 1.42 30.86
CA PRO A 265 8.02 2.66 31.63
C PRO A 265 8.25 3.89 30.75
N GLY A 266 7.45 4.93 30.92
CA GLY A 266 7.59 6.20 30.16
C GLY A 266 7.18 6.13 28.67
N SER A 267 6.81 4.96 28.14
CA SER A 267 6.49 4.75 26.71
C SER A 267 5.37 5.65 26.17
N ILE A 268 4.42 6.07 27.03
CA ILE A 268 3.33 7.00 26.66
C ILE A 268 3.80 8.46 26.75
N VAL A 269 4.62 8.80 27.75
CA VAL A 269 5.05 10.19 28.03
C VAL A 269 5.97 10.73 26.94
N HIS A 270 6.90 9.89 26.47
CA HIS A 270 7.87 10.23 25.42
C HIS A 270 7.50 9.61 24.06
N ALA A 271 6.20 9.39 23.82
CA ALA A 271 5.74 8.70 22.64
C ALA A 271 5.93 9.54 21.36
N GLY A 272 6.68 8.99 20.41
CA GLY A 272 6.85 9.54 19.06
C GLY A 272 5.61 9.36 18.18
N PHE A 273 5.79 9.56 16.87
CA PHE A 273 4.75 9.35 15.86
C PHE A 273 5.32 8.62 14.66
N ALA A 274 4.53 7.70 14.10
CA ALA A 274 4.73 7.25 12.74
C ALA A 274 4.12 8.25 11.76
N CYS A 275 4.57 8.22 10.52
CA CYS A 275 4.02 8.99 9.42
C CYS A 275 3.83 8.08 8.21
N MET A 276 2.62 8.05 7.65
CA MET A 276 2.34 7.34 6.40
C MET A 276 2.12 8.35 5.27
N ARG A 277 3.14 8.53 4.41
CA ARG A 277 3.01 9.38 3.22
C ARG A 277 2.45 8.54 2.08
N ARG A 278 1.46 9.07 1.38
CA ARG A 278 0.76 8.40 0.28
C ARG A 278 0.96 9.20 -1.00
N TYR A 279 1.25 8.51 -2.09
CA TYR A 279 1.50 9.09 -3.40
C TYR A 279 0.50 8.55 -4.43
N GLY A 280 0.08 9.38 -5.37
CA GLY A 280 -0.79 8.99 -6.47
C GLY A 280 -1.85 10.05 -6.80
N PRO A 281 -2.98 9.65 -7.40
CA PRO A 281 -3.18 8.35 -8.05
C PRO A 281 -2.40 8.24 -9.37
N TRP A 282 -1.86 7.06 -9.65
CA TRP A 282 -1.61 6.62 -11.03
C TRP A 282 -2.89 6.00 -11.59
N ARG A 283 -3.18 6.22 -12.86
CA ARG A 283 -4.43 5.75 -13.48
C ARG A 283 -4.08 4.69 -14.48
N ILE A 284 -4.70 3.52 -14.37
CA ILE A 284 -4.38 2.36 -15.24
C ILE A 284 -4.76 2.57 -16.71
N GLN A 285 -5.50 3.63 -17.00
CA GLN A 285 -5.95 4.03 -18.35
C GLN A 285 -4.98 5.01 -19.03
N VAL A 286 -3.92 5.44 -18.34
CA VAL A 286 -3.03 6.49 -18.81
C VAL A 286 -1.63 5.93 -18.95
N ALA A 287 -1.15 5.84 -20.19
CA ALA A 287 0.14 5.24 -20.55
C ALA A 287 1.31 5.83 -19.73
N SER A 288 1.44 7.16 -19.70
CA SER A 288 2.50 7.84 -18.94
C SER A 288 2.40 7.65 -17.42
N HIS A 289 1.21 7.35 -16.89
CA HIS A 289 1.07 6.98 -15.48
C HIS A 289 1.59 5.57 -15.27
N MET A 290 1.23 4.62 -16.14
CA MET A 290 1.66 3.23 -15.99
C MET A 290 3.17 3.08 -16.22
N GLU A 291 3.77 3.84 -17.13
CA GLU A 291 5.23 3.92 -17.28
C GLU A 291 5.89 4.45 -16.00
N HIS A 292 5.39 5.55 -15.44
CA HIS A 292 5.95 6.13 -14.22
C HIS A 292 5.81 5.19 -13.01
N PHE A 293 4.67 4.52 -12.89
CA PHE A 293 4.45 3.54 -11.83
C PHE A 293 5.35 2.31 -12.00
N ALA A 294 5.44 1.74 -13.21
CA ALA A 294 6.30 0.60 -13.53
C ALA A 294 7.77 0.87 -13.18
N ARG A 295 8.27 2.09 -13.48
CA ARG A 295 9.63 2.53 -13.11
C ARG A 295 9.88 2.40 -11.61
N ILE A 296 8.91 2.79 -10.79
CA ILE A 296 9.01 2.69 -9.33
C ILE A 296 8.97 1.23 -8.88
N ILE A 297 8.09 0.41 -9.46
CA ILE A 297 7.98 -1.02 -9.11
C ILE A 297 9.26 -1.78 -9.47
N ILE A 298 9.86 -1.53 -10.64
CA ILE A 298 11.15 -2.10 -11.02
C ILE A 298 12.25 -1.67 -10.05
N ALA A 299 12.29 -0.40 -9.66
CA ALA A 299 13.27 0.06 -8.69
C ALA A 299 13.09 -0.59 -7.31
N LEU A 300 11.85 -0.89 -6.88
CA LEU A 300 11.58 -1.68 -5.67
C LEU A 300 12.04 -3.13 -5.81
N LEU A 301 11.94 -3.73 -6.99
CA LEU A 301 12.48 -5.07 -7.27
C LEU A 301 14.01 -5.11 -7.19
N LEU A 302 14.69 -4.00 -7.47
CA LEU A 302 16.16 -3.88 -7.47
C LEU A 302 16.79 -3.49 -6.12
N LEU A 303 15.99 -3.20 -5.08
CA LEU A 303 16.48 -2.94 -3.70
C LEU A 303 17.32 -4.09 -3.13
#